data_AF-A0A6I2XUM0-F1
#
_entry.id   AF-A0A6I2XUM0-F1
#
_cell.length_a   1.000
_cell.length_b   1.000
_cell.length_c   1.000
_cell.angle_alpha   90.00
_cell.angle_beta   90.00
_cell.angle_gamma   90.00
#
_symmetry.space_group_name_H-M   'P 1'
#
loop_
_entity.id
_entity.type
_entity.pdbx_description
1 polymer ?
#
loop_
_entity_poly.entity_id
_entity_poly.type
_entity_poly.pdbx_seq_one_letter_code
_entity_poly.pdbx_strand_id
1 'polypeptide(L)'
;MAWIELRRRRYVVIDRVEGVKAKGPSYDTRADAEAFLELVALAGWPAALDFVNQEPVVDVLAEDDTTSRATRERAVAAGAVADPMGLPLTDPSLPPPPGREPSGVSVGELVRQYIQTCTARPRTLQQYAAYVRDHVDPYFGDLDAAYVIRQLKPKAEGTRAMAVADWRAWMLAKPVMAPTGTPTGSTLSGKTVKNIMALVSSAFDVAMNDDFDRLVAYNPVTGMAPRSTAADDVERVFLSPRQFQDLREHTIDHYLNLLLFMVLTGLRWGEAGGLRVRDV
;
A
#
# COMPACT_ATOMS: atom_id res chain seq x y z
N MET A 1 3.52 15.83 27.68
CA MET A 1 4.64 16.72 27.30
C MET A 1 5.21 16.16 26.02
N ALA A 2 5.11 16.93 24.94
CA ALA A 2 5.49 16.50 23.61
C ALA A 2 6.97 16.81 23.31
N TRP A 3 7.64 15.96 22.54
CA TRP A 3 9.03 16.13 22.11
C TRP A 3 9.26 15.55 20.71
N ILE A 4 10.38 15.91 20.08
CA ILE A 4 10.78 15.44 18.74
C ILE A 4 11.81 14.32 18.89
N GLU A 5 11.61 13.21 18.17
CA GLU A 5 12.55 12.11 18.08
C GLU A 5 12.95 11.87 16.62
N LEU A 6 14.26 11.84 16.32
CA LEU A 6 14.76 11.50 14.98
C LEU A 6 14.74 9.98 14.79
N ARG A 7 13.93 9.47 13.85
CA ARG A 7 13.84 8.05 13.51
C ARG A 7 14.00 7.83 12.02
N ARG A 8 14.99 7.02 11.63
CA ARG A 8 15.23 6.62 10.23
C ARG A 8 15.17 7.81 9.26
N ARG A 9 15.89 8.89 9.59
CA ARG A 9 15.97 10.16 8.84
C ARG A 9 14.70 11.02 8.82
N ARG A 10 13.67 10.74 9.62
CA ARG A 10 12.49 11.61 9.78
C ARG A 10 12.31 12.05 11.23
N TYR A 11 11.83 13.27 11.43
CA TYR A 11 11.52 13.84 12.73
C TYR A 11 10.10 13.45 13.12
N VAL A 12 9.94 12.69 14.21
CA VAL A 12 8.63 12.23 14.68
C VAL A 12 8.29 12.98 15.96
N VAL A 13 7.09 13.57 16.02
CA VAL A 13 6.61 14.20 17.24
C VAL A 13 5.92 13.15 18.11
N ILE A 14 6.26 13.09 19.39
CA ILE A 14 5.73 12.14 20.36
C ILE A 14 5.18 12.91 21.55
N ASP A 15 4.02 12.52 22.06
CA ASP A 15 3.50 13.03 23.33
C ASP A 15 3.21 11.90 24.32
N ARG A 16 3.05 12.27 25.59
CA ARG A 16 2.51 11.42 26.63
C ARG A 16 1.14 11.95 27.02
N VAL A 17 0.11 11.25 26.58
CA VAL A 17 -1.28 11.46 26.98
C VAL A 17 -1.61 10.36 27.99
N GLU A 18 -1.98 10.72 29.21
CA GLU A 18 -2.36 9.78 30.28
C GLU A 18 -1.32 8.68 30.57
N GLY A 19 -0.03 9.00 30.42
CA GLY A 19 1.07 8.04 30.66
C GLY A 19 1.36 7.10 29.48
N VAL A 20 0.55 7.12 28.42
CA VAL A 20 0.77 6.35 27.19
C VAL A 20 1.49 7.21 26.15
N LYS A 21 2.48 6.63 25.45
CA LYS A 21 3.15 7.29 24.33
C LYS A 21 2.19 7.37 23.14
N ALA A 22 1.76 8.58 22.79
CA ALA A 22 1.02 8.87 21.56
C ALA A 22 2.00 9.30 20.46
N LYS A 23 1.90 8.69 19.28
CA LYS A 23 2.76 9.01 18.14
C LYS A 23 2.06 9.98 17.20
N GLY A 24 2.67 11.12 16.94
CA GLY A 24 2.22 12.11 15.98
C GLY A 24 2.77 11.90 14.56
N PRO A 25 2.54 12.86 13.66
CA PRO A 25 3.07 12.89 12.31
C PRO A 25 4.62 12.85 12.26
N SER A 26 5.14 12.47 11.08
CA SER A 26 6.57 12.44 10.79
C SER A 26 6.93 13.45 9.71
N TYR A 27 8.00 14.19 9.92
CA TYR A 27 8.44 15.30 9.08
C TYR A 27 9.84 15.04 8.50
N ASP A 28 10.11 15.62 7.33
CA ASP A 28 11.42 15.51 6.68
C ASP A 28 12.42 16.52 7.26
N THR A 29 11.93 17.63 7.83
CA THR A 29 12.76 18.63 8.50
C THR A 29 12.39 18.77 9.98
N ARG A 30 13.35 19.23 10.78
CA ARG A 30 13.12 19.54 12.20
C ARG A 30 12.19 20.73 12.39
N ALA A 31 12.29 21.72 11.50
CA ALA A 31 11.48 22.94 11.55
C ALA A 31 9.98 22.62 11.42
N ASP A 32 9.60 21.72 10.53
CA ASP A 32 8.19 21.31 10.38
C ASP A 32 7.66 20.57 11.62
N ALA A 33 8.53 19.77 12.27
CA ALA A 33 8.18 19.10 13.52
C ALA A 33 8.06 20.09 14.70
N GLU A 34 8.85 21.16 14.70
CA GLU A 34 8.76 22.25 15.68
C GLU A 34 7.47 23.08 15.47
N ALA A 35 7.13 23.40 14.21
CA ALA A 35 5.87 24.07 13.88
C ALA A 35 4.63 23.26 14.35
N PHE A 36 4.67 21.93 14.25
CA PHE A 36 3.63 21.09 14.82
C PHE A 36 3.58 21.14 16.35
N LEU A 37 4.73 21.20 17.04
CA LEU A 37 4.76 21.37 18.49
C LEU A 37 4.17 22.71 18.94
N GLU A 38 4.38 23.79 18.18
CA GLU A 38 3.75 25.08 18.42
C GLU A 38 2.23 24.99 18.28
N LEU A 39 1.74 24.28 17.26
CA LEU A 39 0.33 24.02 17.07
C LEU A 39 -0.27 23.19 18.23
N VAL A 40 0.44 22.16 18.70
CA VAL A 40 0.05 21.37 19.88
C VAL A 40 -0.01 22.24 21.12
N ALA A 41 0.94 23.17 21.31
CA ALA A 41 0.94 24.08 22.44
C ALA A 41 -0.26 25.07 22.40
N LEU A 42 -0.69 25.46 21.19
CA LEU A 42 -1.79 26.40 21.00
C LEU A 42 -3.17 25.74 21.10
N ALA A 43 -3.37 24.59 20.45
CA ALA A 43 -4.68 23.98 20.25
C ALA A 43 -4.88 22.66 21.02
N GLY A 44 -3.82 22.12 21.63
CA GLY A 44 -3.82 20.79 22.23
C GLY A 44 -3.62 19.68 21.20
N TRP A 45 -3.17 18.52 21.69
CA TRP A 45 -2.76 17.39 20.84
C TRP A 45 -3.86 16.89 19.88
N PRO A 46 -5.13 16.68 20.31
CA PRO A 46 -6.18 16.22 19.39
C PRO A 46 -6.48 17.23 18.28
N ALA A 47 -6.60 18.52 18.60
CA ALA A 47 -6.91 19.55 17.61
C ALA A 47 -5.75 19.81 16.65
N ALA A 48 -4.49 19.71 17.12
CA ALA A 48 -3.32 19.81 16.26
C ALA A 48 -3.25 18.63 15.26
N LEU A 49 -3.59 17.41 15.71
CA LEU A 49 -3.72 16.27 14.82
C LEU A 49 -4.84 16.48 13.80
N ASP A 50 -6.02 16.93 14.25
CA ASP A 50 -7.13 17.22 13.35
C ASP A 50 -6.77 18.30 12.33
N PHE A 51 -6.06 19.35 12.72
CA PHE A 51 -5.60 20.39 11.81
C PHE A 51 -4.61 19.88 10.75
N VAL A 52 -3.66 19.02 11.12
CA VAL A 52 -2.75 18.39 10.15
C VAL A 52 -3.46 17.35 9.27
N ASN A 53 -4.52 16.74 9.79
CA ASN A 53 -5.32 15.75 9.07
C ASN A 53 -6.44 16.38 8.21
N GLN A 54 -6.83 17.63 8.48
CA GLN A 54 -7.73 18.41 7.65
C GLN A 54 -6.97 18.85 6.40
N GLU A 55 -7.48 18.47 5.23
CA GLU A 55 -7.00 19.07 3.97
C GLU A 55 -7.20 20.58 4.04
N PRO A 56 -6.34 21.41 3.41
CA PRO A 56 -6.72 22.80 3.18
C PRO A 56 -8.08 22.77 2.50
N VAL A 57 -9.08 23.36 3.17
CA VAL A 57 -10.37 23.65 2.54
C VAL A 57 -10.06 24.67 1.45
N VAL A 58 -9.75 24.16 0.28
CA VAL A 58 -9.88 24.93 -0.96
C VAL A 58 -11.38 25.11 -1.09
N ASP A 59 -11.82 26.35 -0.93
CA ASP A 59 -13.21 26.75 -1.08
C ASP A 59 -13.70 26.22 -2.44
N VAL A 60 -14.52 25.16 -2.42
CA VAL A 60 -15.06 24.50 -3.62
C VAL A 60 -16.16 25.38 -4.15
N LEU A 61 -15.79 26.50 -4.76
CA LEU A 61 -16.58 27.10 -5.81
C LEU A 61 -16.42 26.21 -7.04
N ALA A 62 -17.35 25.27 -7.19
CA ALA A 62 -17.71 24.62 -8.45
C ALA A 62 -16.56 24.45 -9.48
N GLU A 63 -15.56 23.61 -9.17
CA GLU A 63 -14.66 23.12 -10.21
C GLU A 63 -15.28 21.90 -10.89
N ASP A 64 -16.05 22.26 -11.91
CA ASP A 64 -16.49 21.54 -13.09
C ASP A 64 -15.93 20.12 -13.32
N ASP A 65 -16.87 19.22 -13.62
CA ASP A 65 -16.80 17.86 -14.17
C ASP A 65 -16.03 17.77 -15.52
N THR A 66 -15.33 18.84 -15.92
CA THR A 66 -14.60 18.97 -17.18
C THR A 66 -13.20 18.37 -17.11
N THR A 67 -12.54 18.29 -15.95
CA THR A 67 -11.17 17.74 -15.86
C THR A 67 -11.16 16.21 -15.97
N SER A 68 -12.05 15.52 -15.23
CA SER A 68 -12.23 14.07 -15.33
C SER A 68 -12.74 13.64 -16.71
N ARG A 69 -13.59 14.47 -17.32
CA ARG A 69 -14.09 14.29 -18.68
C ARG A 69 -13.01 14.56 -19.73
N ALA A 70 -12.17 15.59 -19.55
CA ALA A 70 -11.05 15.88 -20.45
C ALA A 70 -9.94 14.83 -20.37
N THR A 71 -9.70 14.20 -19.21
CA THR A 71 -8.79 13.05 -19.10
C THR A 71 -9.36 11.81 -19.79
N ARG A 72 -10.67 11.55 -19.67
CA ARG A 72 -11.36 10.48 -20.41
C ARG A 72 -11.42 10.73 -21.92
N GLU A 73 -11.69 11.97 -22.34
CA GLU A 73 -11.80 12.36 -23.75
C GLU A 73 -10.42 12.45 -24.43
N ARG A 74 -9.34 12.81 -23.71
CA ARG A 74 -7.95 12.68 -24.22
C ARG A 74 -7.53 11.24 -24.44
N ALA A 75 -7.92 10.32 -23.55
CA ALA A 75 -7.65 8.90 -23.72
C ALA A 75 -8.37 8.31 -24.97
N VAL A 76 -9.53 8.86 -25.33
CA VAL A 76 -10.31 8.45 -26.51
C VAL A 76 -9.80 9.12 -27.80
N ALA A 77 -9.37 10.39 -27.74
CA ALA A 77 -8.89 11.13 -28.91
C ALA A 77 -7.48 10.74 -29.39
N ALA A 78 -6.67 10.11 -28.53
CA ALA A 78 -5.29 9.70 -28.85
C ALA A 78 -5.17 8.41 -29.69
N GLY A 79 -6.28 7.80 -30.14
CA GLY A 79 -6.22 6.65 -31.08
C GLY A 79 -5.56 5.38 -30.52
N ALA A 80 -5.35 5.30 -29.21
CA ALA A 80 -4.99 4.05 -28.54
C ALA A 80 -6.28 3.22 -28.40
N VAL A 81 -6.40 2.21 -29.26
CA VAL A 81 -7.52 1.25 -29.26
C VAL A 81 -7.76 0.72 -27.86
N ALA A 82 -9.00 0.86 -27.39
CA ALA A 82 -9.48 0.38 -26.12
C ALA A 82 -9.41 -1.16 -26.04
N ASP A 83 -8.52 -1.66 -25.17
CA ASP A 83 -8.74 -2.88 -24.40
C ASP A 83 -9.01 -2.42 -22.96
N PRO A 84 -10.16 -2.73 -22.33
CA PRO A 84 -10.42 -2.35 -20.94
C PRO A 84 -9.40 -2.95 -19.94
N MET A 85 -8.56 -3.87 -20.40
CA MET A 85 -7.44 -4.47 -19.66
C MET A 85 -6.06 -4.13 -20.24
N GLY A 86 -5.99 -3.25 -21.24
CA GLY A 86 -4.78 -2.92 -22.00
C GLY A 86 -3.62 -2.56 -21.08
N LEU A 87 -2.72 -3.52 -20.85
CA LEU A 87 -1.51 -3.29 -20.11
C LEU A 87 -0.76 -2.17 -20.84
N PRO A 88 -0.31 -1.12 -20.14
CA PRO A 88 0.59 -0.16 -20.74
C PRO A 88 1.91 -0.90 -21.01
N LEU A 89 2.01 -1.52 -22.19
CA LEU A 89 3.25 -2.07 -22.69
C LEU A 89 4.13 -0.87 -23.00
N THR A 90 5.22 -0.72 -22.24
CA THR A 90 6.27 0.22 -22.61
C THR A 90 6.85 -0.23 -23.94
N ASP A 91 6.59 0.54 -24.99
CA ASP A 91 7.22 0.33 -26.28
C ASP A 91 8.74 0.49 -26.11
N PRO A 92 9.55 -0.56 -26.30
CA PRO A 92 10.99 -0.51 -26.08
C PRO A 92 11.70 0.42 -27.08
N SER A 93 11.03 0.83 -28.15
CA SER A 93 11.54 1.80 -29.13
C SER A 93 11.47 3.25 -28.64
N LEU A 94 10.72 3.55 -27.58
CA LEU A 94 10.65 4.90 -27.03
C LEU A 94 11.97 5.30 -26.38
N PRO A 95 12.32 6.60 -26.37
CA PRO A 95 13.52 7.08 -25.72
C PRO A 95 13.43 6.94 -24.19
N PRO A 96 14.58 6.87 -23.49
CA PRO A 96 14.60 6.91 -22.04
C PRO A 96 14.11 8.28 -21.54
N PRO A 97 13.54 8.35 -20.33
CA PRO A 97 13.14 9.61 -19.73
C PRO A 97 14.34 10.55 -19.55
N PRO A 98 14.15 11.87 -19.77
CA PRO A 98 15.24 12.84 -19.74
C PRO A 98 15.92 12.89 -18.36
N GLY A 99 17.26 12.89 -18.36
CA GLY A 99 18.07 12.99 -17.15
C GLY A 99 18.08 11.72 -16.30
N ARG A 100 17.74 10.56 -16.87
CA ARG A 100 17.81 9.26 -16.19
C ARG A 100 18.63 8.25 -16.95
N GLU A 101 19.62 7.72 -16.28
CA GLU A 101 20.38 6.58 -16.74
C GLU A 101 19.69 5.29 -16.28
N PRO A 102 19.73 4.20 -17.08
CA PRO A 102 19.19 2.92 -16.68
C PRO A 102 19.95 2.38 -15.47
N SER A 103 19.23 1.75 -14.53
CA SER A 103 19.84 1.04 -13.42
C SER A 103 20.38 -0.34 -13.83
N GLY A 104 19.99 -0.84 -15.00
CA GLY A 104 20.37 -2.16 -15.50
C GLY A 104 19.60 -3.31 -14.86
N VAL A 105 18.55 -3.00 -14.10
CA VAL A 105 17.71 -3.96 -13.37
C VAL A 105 16.25 -3.57 -13.55
N SER A 106 15.41 -4.52 -13.95
CA SER A 106 13.97 -4.28 -14.07
C SER A 106 13.30 -4.12 -12.70
N VAL A 107 12.10 -3.53 -12.67
CA VAL A 107 11.30 -3.45 -11.43
C VAL A 107 11.05 -4.84 -10.83
N GLY A 108 10.70 -5.82 -11.66
CA GLY A 108 10.41 -7.18 -11.23
C GLY A 108 11.63 -7.90 -10.65
N GLU A 109 12.81 -7.72 -11.26
CA GLU A 109 14.07 -8.26 -10.75
C GLU A 109 14.47 -7.59 -9.45
N LEU A 110 14.36 -6.26 -9.34
CA LEU A 110 14.68 -5.53 -8.13
C LEU A 110 13.87 -6.03 -6.94
N VAL A 111 12.56 -6.21 -7.11
CA VAL A 111 11.70 -6.72 -6.03
C VAL A 111 12.03 -8.18 -5.70
N ARG A 112 12.34 -9.02 -6.69
CA ARG A 112 12.76 -10.41 -6.45
C ARG A 112 14.08 -10.50 -5.68
N GLN A 113 15.07 -9.68 -6.02
CA GLN A 113 16.33 -9.57 -5.27
C GLN A 113 16.06 -9.13 -3.83
N TYR A 114 15.19 -8.14 -3.62
CA TYR A 114 14.78 -7.73 -2.27
C TYR A 114 14.13 -8.89 -1.48
N ILE A 115 13.24 -9.67 -2.10
CA ILE A 115 12.60 -10.82 -1.44
C ILE A 115 13.65 -11.85 -0.98
N GLN A 116 14.73 -12.07 -1.73
CA GLN A 116 15.81 -13.00 -1.36
C GLN A 116 16.58 -12.57 -0.09
N THR A 117 16.60 -11.28 0.21
CA THR A 117 17.25 -10.75 1.43
C THR A 117 16.32 -10.72 2.64
N CYS A 118 15.03 -11.00 2.45
CA CYS A 118 14.04 -10.94 3.52
C CYS A 118 14.09 -12.17 4.44
N THR A 119 14.26 -11.94 5.75
CA THR A 119 14.07 -12.97 6.77
C THR A 119 12.58 -13.06 7.15
N ALA A 120 11.77 -13.71 6.30
CA ALA A 120 10.33 -13.88 6.52
C ALA A 120 9.92 -15.36 6.51
N ARG A 121 8.71 -15.66 7.01
CA ARG A 121 8.16 -17.03 6.96
C ARG A 121 7.98 -17.48 5.51
N PRO A 122 8.13 -18.78 5.18
CA PRO A 122 7.99 -19.27 3.80
C PRO A 122 6.68 -18.87 3.12
N ARG A 123 5.57 -18.91 3.86
CA ARG A 123 4.25 -18.46 3.35
C ARG A 123 4.26 -16.98 2.94
N THR A 124 4.96 -16.13 3.68
CA THR A 124 5.08 -14.70 3.36
C THR A 124 5.92 -14.50 2.10
N LEU A 125 7.03 -15.24 1.96
CA LEU A 125 7.86 -15.18 0.75
C LEU A 125 7.10 -15.67 -0.49
N GLN A 126 6.31 -16.74 -0.37
CA GLN A 126 5.41 -17.22 -1.42
C GLN A 126 4.37 -16.15 -1.80
N GLN A 127 3.81 -15.45 -0.82
CA GLN A 127 2.87 -14.36 -1.06
C GLN A 127 3.54 -13.18 -1.77
N TYR A 128 4.76 -12.81 -1.39
CA TYR A 128 5.52 -11.76 -2.09
C TYR A 128 5.85 -12.15 -3.53
N ALA A 129 6.27 -13.39 -3.77
CA ALA A 129 6.50 -13.89 -5.11
C ALA A 129 5.23 -13.86 -5.97
N ALA A 130 4.07 -14.22 -5.39
CA ALA A 130 2.78 -14.10 -6.06
C ALA A 130 2.45 -12.64 -6.39
N TYR A 131 2.71 -11.69 -5.48
CA TYR A 131 2.52 -10.27 -5.77
C TYR A 131 3.36 -9.77 -6.95
N VAL A 132 4.61 -10.20 -7.04
CA VAL A 132 5.47 -9.84 -8.18
C VAL A 132 4.89 -10.39 -9.47
N ARG A 133 4.63 -11.71 -9.52
CA ARG A 133 4.08 -12.40 -10.69
C ARG A 133 2.74 -11.83 -11.15
N ASP A 134 1.85 -11.52 -10.21
CA ASP A 134 0.45 -11.19 -10.52
C ASP A 134 0.23 -9.69 -10.71
N HIS A 135 1.09 -8.82 -10.16
CA HIS A 135 0.82 -7.38 -10.10
C HIS A 135 2.00 -6.48 -10.48
N VAL A 136 3.25 -6.94 -10.37
CA VAL A 136 4.43 -6.14 -10.74
C VAL A 136 4.84 -6.46 -12.17
N ASP A 137 5.17 -7.72 -12.46
CA ASP A 137 5.64 -8.16 -13.78
C ASP A 137 4.62 -7.86 -14.90
N PRO A 138 3.30 -8.08 -14.72
CA PRO A 138 2.34 -7.81 -15.81
C PRO A 138 2.24 -6.32 -16.15
N TYR A 139 2.46 -5.42 -15.19
CA TYR A 139 2.34 -3.98 -15.42
C TYR A 139 3.65 -3.37 -15.89
N PHE A 140 4.75 -3.62 -15.18
CA PHE A 140 6.05 -3.00 -15.50
C PHE A 140 6.86 -3.81 -16.52
N GLY A 141 6.62 -5.12 -16.67
CA GLY A 141 7.39 -5.98 -17.55
C GLY A 141 8.90 -5.85 -17.32
N ASP A 142 9.64 -5.66 -18.41
CA ASP A 142 11.09 -5.45 -18.41
C ASP A 142 11.49 -3.98 -18.22
N LEU A 143 10.59 -3.13 -17.72
CA LEU A 143 10.92 -1.73 -17.46
C LEU A 143 12.03 -1.62 -16.43
N ASP A 144 13.07 -0.89 -16.79
CA ASP A 144 14.17 -0.53 -15.91
C ASP A 144 13.68 0.27 -14.69
N ALA A 145 14.15 -0.10 -13.49
CA ALA A 145 13.68 0.49 -12.24
C ALA A 145 13.92 2.01 -12.18
N ALA A 146 14.97 2.53 -12.85
CA ALA A 146 15.23 3.96 -12.93
C ALA A 146 14.17 4.73 -13.73
N TYR A 147 13.40 4.05 -14.59
CA TYR A 147 12.37 4.68 -15.43
C TYR A 147 10.99 4.73 -14.78
N VAL A 148 10.84 4.16 -13.58
CA VAL A 148 9.62 4.30 -12.80
C VAL A 148 9.53 5.72 -12.22
N ILE A 149 8.39 6.37 -12.45
CA ILE A 149 8.09 7.70 -11.95
C ILE A 149 6.87 7.69 -11.05
N ARG A 150 6.75 8.69 -10.18
CA ARG A 150 5.61 8.77 -9.26
C ARG A 150 4.31 9.07 -10.02
N GLN A 151 4.37 10.06 -10.89
CA GLN A 151 3.29 10.57 -11.72
C GLN A 151 3.87 10.95 -13.08
N LEU A 152 3.14 10.65 -14.17
CA LEU A 152 3.55 11.04 -15.50
C LEU A 152 3.50 12.57 -15.60
N LYS A 153 4.63 13.19 -15.95
CA LYS A 153 4.70 14.63 -16.24
C LYS A 153 4.66 14.83 -17.75
N PRO A 154 4.16 15.96 -18.27
CA PRO A 154 4.11 16.23 -19.71
C PRO A 154 5.46 16.03 -20.44
N LYS A 155 6.58 16.37 -19.77
CA LYS A 155 7.93 16.17 -20.33
C LYS A 155 8.39 14.72 -20.45
N ALA A 156 7.71 13.79 -19.80
CA ALA A 156 7.98 12.35 -19.85
C ALA A 156 6.99 11.61 -20.77
N GLU A 157 6.02 12.32 -21.34
CA GLU A 157 5.08 11.76 -22.30
C GLU A 157 5.82 11.37 -23.58
N GLY A 158 5.52 10.18 -24.14
CA GLY A 158 6.27 9.62 -25.27
C GLY A 158 7.67 9.09 -24.92
N THR A 159 7.95 8.85 -23.64
CA THR A 159 9.17 8.15 -23.19
C THR A 159 8.82 6.76 -22.64
N ARG A 160 9.83 5.95 -22.33
CA ARG A 160 9.64 4.65 -21.67
C ARG A 160 9.18 4.74 -20.21
N ALA A 161 9.00 5.93 -19.64
CA ALA A 161 8.64 6.07 -18.23
C ALA A 161 7.22 5.58 -17.93
N MET A 162 7.04 4.93 -16.77
CA MET A 162 5.73 4.53 -16.27
C MET A 162 5.46 5.11 -14.88
N ALA A 163 4.22 5.52 -14.64
CA ALA A 163 3.83 6.09 -13.36
C ALA A 163 3.28 5.06 -12.37
N VAL A 164 3.70 5.19 -11.11
CA VAL A 164 3.15 4.45 -9.97
C VAL A 164 1.67 4.79 -9.73
N ALA A 165 1.26 6.02 -10.02
CA ALA A 165 -0.15 6.42 -9.92
C ALA A 165 -1.05 5.60 -10.86
N ASP A 166 -0.62 5.40 -12.10
CA ASP A 166 -1.36 4.62 -13.10
C ASP A 166 -1.35 3.13 -12.75
N TRP A 167 -0.21 2.62 -12.26
CA TRP A 167 -0.11 1.24 -11.74
C TRP A 167 -1.08 0.99 -10.59
N ARG A 168 -1.17 1.92 -9.65
CA ARG A 168 -2.11 1.85 -8.53
C ARG A 168 -3.55 1.85 -9.03
N ALA A 169 -3.90 2.75 -9.97
CA ALA A 169 -5.24 2.81 -10.55
C ALA A 169 -5.59 1.49 -11.27
N TRP A 170 -4.65 0.94 -12.04
CA TRP A 170 -4.78 -0.36 -12.69
C TRP A 170 -5.02 -1.49 -11.69
N MET A 171 -4.26 -1.56 -10.59
CA MET A 171 -4.47 -2.58 -9.55
C MET A 171 -5.86 -2.47 -8.90
N LEU A 172 -6.32 -1.25 -8.62
CA LEU A 172 -7.65 -1.04 -8.01
C LEU A 172 -8.80 -1.40 -8.97
N ALA A 173 -8.59 -1.26 -10.28
CA ALA A 173 -9.54 -1.66 -11.30
C ALA A 173 -9.46 -3.17 -11.64
N LYS A 174 -8.35 -3.85 -11.29
CA LYS A 174 -8.12 -5.25 -11.66
C LYS A 174 -9.14 -6.18 -11.00
N PRO A 175 -9.91 -6.95 -11.79
CA PRO A 175 -10.82 -7.95 -11.24
C PRO A 175 -10.05 -9.09 -10.58
N VAL A 176 -10.58 -9.57 -9.45
CA VAL A 176 -10.12 -10.79 -8.79
C VAL A 176 -10.59 -11.98 -9.62
N MET A 177 -9.69 -12.93 -9.84
CA MET A 177 -9.99 -14.15 -10.59
C MET A 177 -10.26 -15.30 -9.64
N ALA A 178 -11.32 -16.05 -9.91
CA ALA A 178 -11.56 -17.34 -9.28
C ALA A 178 -10.51 -18.36 -9.73
N PRO A 179 -10.33 -19.48 -9.00
CA PRO A 179 -9.44 -20.57 -9.43
C PRO A 179 -9.76 -21.12 -10.82
N THR A 180 -11.00 -20.98 -11.27
CA THR A 180 -11.51 -21.35 -12.60
C THR A 180 -11.09 -20.37 -13.71
N GLY A 181 -10.41 -19.27 -13.37
CA GLY A 181 -10.02 -18.21 -14.31
C GLY A 181 -11.11 -17.19 -14.61
N THR A 182 -12.31 -17.33 -14.03
CA THR A 182 -13.42 -16.39 -14.23
C THR A 182 -13.35 -15.22 -13.23
N PRO A 183 -13.65 -13.97 -13.65
CA PRO A 183 -13.75 -12.85 -12.73
C PRO A 183 -14.80 -13.10 -11.63
N THR A 184 -14.47 -12.80 -10.37
CA THR A 184 -15.38 -12.97 -9.22
C THR A 184 -16.41 -11.84 -9.10
N GLY A 185 -16.35 -10.84 -9.97
CA GLY A 185 -17.15 -9.60 -9.87
C GLY A 185 -16.64 -8.62 -8.80
N SER A 186 -15.53 -8.94 -8.11
CA SER A 186 -14.86 -8.05 -7.16
C SER A 186 -13.49 -7.62 -7.69
N THR A 187 -12.99 -6.49 -7.20
CA THR A 187 -11.62 -6.02 -7.46
C THR A 187 -10.72 -6.24 -6.26
N LEU A 188 -9.42 -5.98 -6.41
CA LEU A 188 -8.47 -6.08 -5.31
C LEU A 188 -8.84 -5.11 -4.18
N SER A 189 -8.86 -5.61 -2.94
CA SER A 189 -9.07 -4.76 -1.75
C SER A 189 -7.99 -3.70 -1.61
N GLY A 190 -8.32 -2.54 -1.02
CA GLY A 190 -7.36 -1.47 -0.76
C GLY A 190 -6.18 -1.95 0.10
N LYS A 191 -6.45 -2.85 1.04
CA LYS A 191 -5.41 -3.51 1.86
C LYS A 191 -4.43 -4.33 1.02
N THR A 192 -4.91 -5.11 0.05
CA THR A 192 -4.04 -5.90 -0.84
C THR A 192 -3.14 -4.98 -1.65
N VAL A 193 -3.71 -3.95 -2.28
CA VAL A 193 -2.94 -2.96 -3.06
C VAL A 193 -1.91 -2.25 -2.18
N LYS A 194 -2.29 -1.84 -0.96
CA LYS A 194 -1.36 -1.25 0.02
C LYS A 194 -0.19 -2.18 0.36
N ASN A 195 -0.43 -3.47 0.56
CA ASN A 195 0.62 -4.44 0.86
C ASN A 195 1.58 -4.63 -0.32
N ILE A 196 1.05 -4.69 -1.56
CA ILE A 196 1.87 -4.79 -2.77
C ILE A 196 2.76 -3.54 -2.91
N MET A 197 2.18 -2.35 -2.77
CA MET A 197 2.93 -1.10 -2.85
C MET A 197 3.97 -0.97 -1.72
N ALA A 198 3.67 -1.45 -0.52
CA ALA A 198 4.62 -1.47 0.59
C ALA A 198 5.82 -2.39 0.30
N LEU A 199 5.58 -3.57 -0.30
CA LEU A 199 6.65 -4.47 -0.73
C LEU A 199 7.56 -3.79 -1.77
N VAL A 200 6.98 -3.21 -2.83
CA VAL A 200 7.76 -2.54 -3.87
C VAL A 200 8.48 -1.31 -3.33
N SER A 201 7.82 -0.50 -2.49
CA SER A 201 8.47 0.62 -1.80
C SER A 201 9.69 0.17 -1.01
N SER A 202 9.60 -0.95 -0.29
CA SER A 202 10.73 -1.47 0.50
C SER A 202 11.90 -1.89 -0.39
N ALA A 203 11.61 -2.48 -1.56
CA ALA A 203 12.65 -2.82 -2.53
C ALA A 203 13.35 -1.57 -3.09
N PHE A 204 12.61 -0.52 -3.42
CA PHE A 204 13.19 0.77 -3.85
C PHE A 204 13.99 1.46 -2.73
N ASP A 205 13.55 1.36 -1.47
CA ASP A 205 14.31 1.91 -0.33
C ASP A 205 15.68 1.23 -0.18
N VAL A 206 15.75 -0.09 -0.41
CA VAL A 206 17.02 -0.83 -0.42
C VAL A 206 17.88 -0.44 -1.62
N ALA A 207 17.28 -0.31 -2.81
CA ALA A 207 17.97 0.08 -4.04
C ALA A 207 18.58 1.49 -4.00
N MET A 208 18.05 2.36 -3.13
CA MET A 208 18.60 3.70 -2.89
C MET A 208 19.80 3.71 -1.94
N ASN A 209 20.05 2.60 -1.21
CA ASN A 209 21.11 2.55 -0.22
C ASN A 209 22.48 2.43 -0.90
N ASP A 210 23.50 3.07 -0.32
CA ASP A 210 24.86 3.08 -0.85
C ASP A 210 25.49 1.67 -0.82
N ASP A 211 25.02 0.80 0.09
CA ASP A 211 25.42 -0.61 0.16
C ASP A 211 24.97 -1.44 -1.06
N PHE A 212 24.08 -0.88 -1.90
CA PHE A 212 23.52 -1.51 -3.11
C PHE A 212 23.83 -0.69 -4.36
N ASP A 213 25.00 -0.05 -4.43
CA ASP A 213 25.48 0.76 -5.56
C ASP A 213 24.54 1.93 -5.96
N ARG A 214 23.55 2.25 -5.12
CA ARG A 214 22.55 3.29 -5.37
C ARG A 214 21.93 3.17 -6.78
N LEU A 215 21.40 2.00 -7.09
CA LEU A 215 20.78 1.67 -8.38
C LEU A 215 19.74 2.69 -8.85
N VAL A 216 19.01 3.31 -7.92
CA VAL A 216 17.96 4.29 -8.24
C VAL A 216 18.14 5.59 -7.45
N ALA A 217 17.82 6.71 -8.10
CA ALA A 217 17.99 8.03 -7.51
C ALA A 217 17.01 8.33 -6.36
N TYR A 218 15.78 7.78 -6.43
CA TYR A 218 14.74 7.98 -5.42
C TYR A 218 13.68 6.87 -5.48
N ASN A 219 12.83 6.79 -4.44
CA ASN A 219 11.73 5.85 -4.36
C ASN A 219 10.42 6.49 -4.90
N PRO A 220 9.89 6.02 -6.05
CA PRO A 220 8.68 6.57 -6.63
C PRO A 220 7.39 6.11 -5.94
N VAL A 221 7.47 5.10 -5.06
CA VAL A 221 6.31 4.45 -4.44
C VAL A 221 6.01 5.00 -3.04
N THR A 222 6.98 5.63 -2.36
CA THR A 222 6.83 6.15 -1.00
C THR A 222 5.62 7.06 -0.87
N GLY A 223 4.69 6.76 0.03
CA GLY A 223 3.49 7.58 0.26
C GLY A 223 2.42 7.51 -0.84
N MET A 224 2.56 6.62 -1.82
CA MET A 224 1.55 6.43 -2.88
C MET A 224 0.51 5.36 -2.54
N ALA A 225 0.64 4.68 -1.39
CA ALA A 225 -0.30 3.65 -0.96
C ALA A 225 -1.74 4.19 -0.90
N PRO A 226 -2.76 3.39 -1.26
CA PRO A 226 -4.14 3.82 -1.13
C PRO A 226 -4.46 4.18 0.32
N ARG A 227 -5.20 5.29 0.49
CA ARG A 227 -5.86 5.60 1.75
C ARG A 227 -6.91 4.51 2.00
N SER A 228 -7.11 4.15 3.27
CA SER A 228 -8.21 3.25 3.63
C SER A 228 -9.53 3.92 3.21
N THR A 229 -10.38 3.19 2.51
CA THR A 229 -11.73 3.66 2.21
C THR A 229 -12.71 3.20 3.30
N ALA A 230 -13.87 3.85 3.43
CA ALA A 230 -14.93 3.38 4.32
C ALA A 230 -15.38 1.95 3.97
N ALA A 231 -15.27 1.54 2.70
CA ALA A 231 -15.54 0.17 2.27
C ALA A 231 -14.46 -0.85 2.72
N ASP A 232 -13.22 -0.40 2.96
CA ASP A 232 -12.17 -1.24 3.55
C ASP A 232 -12.36 -1.40 5.07
N ASP A 233 -13.08 -0.48 5.71
CA ASP A 233 -13.47 -0.51 7.13
C ASP A 233 -14.78 -1.27 7.33
N VAL A 234 -14.82 -2.53 6.87
CA VAL A 234 -15.82 -3.46 7.38
C VAL A 234 -15.58 -3.59 8.88
N GLU A 235 -16.47 -3.01 9.67
CA GLU A 235 -16.43 -3.10 11.13
C GLU A 235 -16.43 -4.58 11.51
N ARG A 236 -15.32 -5.01 12.11
CA ARG A 236 -15.22 -6.38 12.62
C ARG A 236 -16.03 -6.46 13.89
N VAL A 237 -17.29 -6.86 13.76
CA VAL A 237 -18.17 -7.09 14.90
C VAL A 237 -17.92 -8.46 15.51
N PHE A 238 -17.99 -8.53 16.84
CA PHE A 238 -17.97 -9.81 17.56
C PHE A 238 -19.37 -10.42 17.58
N LEU A 239 -19.43 -11.74 17.71
CA LEU A 239 -20.71 -12.41 17.97
C LEU A 239 -21.22 -12.02 19.35
N SER A 240 -22.49 -11.64 19.42
CA SER A 240 -23.20 -11.52 20.69
C SER A 240 -23.33 -12.90 21.37
N PRO A 241 -23.56 -12.96 22.69
CA PRO A 241 -23.79 -14.22 23.40
C PRO A 241 -24.89 -15.09 22.76
N ARG A 242 -25.97 -14.45 22.28
CA ARG A 242 -27.07 -15.14 21.58
C ARG A 242 -26.61 -15.73 20.24
N GLN A 243 -25.93 -14.94 19.41
CA GLN A 243 -25.41 -15.43 18.13
C GLN A 243 -24.38 -16.56 18.32
N PHE A 244 -23.59 -16.50 19.39
CA PHE A 244 -22.69 -17.60 19.73
C PHE A 244 -23.45 -18.86 20.15
N GLN A 245 -24.53 -18.73 20.92
CA GLN A 245 -25.40 -19.85 21.25
C GLN A 245 -26.00 -20.47 19.98
N ASP A 246 -26.51 -19.66 19.06
CA ASP A 246 -27.05 -20.12 17.78
C ASP A 246 -25.98 -20.87 16.97
N LEU A 247 -24.76 -20.33 16.88
CA LEU A 247 -23.62 -20.99 16.22
C LEU A 247 -23.31 -22.34 16.87
N ARG A 248 -23.30 -22.39 18.20
CA ARG A 248 -23.00 -23.60 18.97
C ARG A 248 -24.03 -24.71 18.69
N GLU A 249 -25.31 -24.37 18.67
CA GLU A 249 -26.41 -25.33 18.43
C GLU A 249 -26.41 -25.91 17.00
N HIS A 250 -25.83 -25.20 16.03
CA HIS A 250 -25.71 -25.64 14.64
C HIS A 250 -24.31 -26.13 14.26
N THR A 251 -23.36 -26.13 15.20
CA THR A 251 -22.01 -26.65 14.97
C THR A 251 -22.05 -28.17 15.06
N ILE A 252 -21.40 -28.85 14.10
CA ILE A 252 -21.29 -30.31 14.17
C ILE A 252 -20.51 -30.75 15.41
N ASP A 253 -20.94 -31.83 16.05
CA ASP A 253 -20.39 -32.34 17.31
C ASP A 253 -18.86 -32.45 17.31
N HIS A 254 -18.29 -32.86 16.16
CA HIS A 254 -16.84 -33.00 15.98
C HIS A 254 -16.06 -31.70 16.26
N TYR A 255 -16.60 -30.52 15.94
CA TYR A 255 -15.93 -29.24 16.12
C TYR A 255 -16.38 -28.48 17.38
N LEU A 256 -17.38 -28.97 18.11
CA LEU A 256 -17.98 -28.27 19.24
C LEU A 256 -16.96 -27.97 20.35
N ASN A 257 -16.15 -28.95 20.72
CA ASN A 257 -15.11 -28.77 21.75
C ASN A 257 -14.05 -27.75 21.33
N LEU A 258 -13.65 -27.76 20.06
CA LEU A 258 -12.68 -26.79 19.52
C LEU A 258 -13.27 -25.38 19.54
N LEU A 259 -14.53 -25.22 19.12
CA LEU A 259 -15.23 -23.94 19.14
C LEU A 259 -15.30 -23.37 20.56
N LEU A 260 -15.72 -24.18 21.54
CA LEU A 260 -15.78 -23.78 22.95
C LEU A 260 -14.39 -23.41 23.49
N PHE A 261 -13.38 -24.24 23.20
CA PHE A 261 -12.01 -23.99 23.64
C PHE A 261 -11.47 -22.66 23.09
N MET A 262 -11.70 -22.36 21.80
CA MET A 262 -11.26 -21.10 21.19
C MET A 262 -11.95 -19.88 21.80
N VAL A 263 -13.26 -19.96 22.08
CA VAL A 263 -13.99 -18.85 22.70
C VAL A 263 -13.54 -18.62 24.14
N LEU A 264 -13.26 -19.68 24.90
CA LEU A 264 -12.80 -19.58 26.28
C LEU A 264 -11.36 -19.08 26.41
N THR A 265 -10.48 -19.43 25.47
CA THR A 265 -9.05 -19.11 25.53
C THR A 265 -8.65 -17.87 24.73
N GLY A 266 -9.43 -17.49 23.72
CA GLY A 266 -9.08 -16.45 22.76
C GLY A 266 -7.97 -16.84 21.77
N LEU A 267 -7.60 -18.12 21.71
CA LEU A 267 -6.59 -18.60 20.76
C LEU A 267 -7.05 -18.42 19.31
N ARG A 268 -6.12 -18.05 18.42
CA ARG A 268 -6.38 -18.03 16.98
C ARG A 268 -6.55 -19.47 16.48
N TRP A 269 -7.29 -19.62 15.38
CA TRP A 269 -7.53 -20.93 14.76
C TRP A 269 -6.25 -21.76 14.55
N GLY A 270 -5.19 -21.13 14.03
CA GLY A 270 -3.91 -21.81 13.82
C GLY A 270 -3.15 -22.16 15.11
N GLU A 271 -3.37 -21.41 16.20
CA GLU A 271 -2.78 -21.70 17.51
C GLU A 271 -3.52 -22.87 18.16
N ALA A 272 -4.86 -22.86 18.15
CA ALA A 272 -5.68 -23.96 18.66
C ALA A 272 -5.47 -25.27 17.89
N GLY A 273 -5.39 -25.21 16.54
CA GLY A 273 -5.11 -26.38 15.71
C GLY A 273 -3.67 -26.89 15.80
N GLY A 274 -2.75 -26.08 16.33
CA GLY A 274 -1.34 -26.45 16.54
C GLY A 274 -1.05 -27.03 17.92
N LEU A 275 -2.03 -27.02 18.83
CA LEU A 275 -1.88 -27.45 20.22
C LEU A 275 -1.53 -28.95 20.31
N ARG A 276 -0.58 -29.29 21.17
CA ARG A 276 -0.15 -30.67 21.43
C ARG A 276 -0.35 -31.00 22.90
N VAL A 277 -0.38 -32.29 23.24
CA VAL A 277 -0.52 -32.78 24.63
C VAL A 277 0.52 -32.17 25.58
N ARG A 278 1.74 -31.91 25.09
CA ARG A 278 2.82 -31.29 25.88
C ARG A 278 2.63 -29.80 26.20
N ASP A 279 1.66 -29.16 25.56
CA ASP A 279 1.40 -27.71 25.71
C ASP A 279 0.33 -27.44 26.81
N VAL A 280 -0.19 -28.48 27.45
CA VAL A 280 -1.23 -28.46 28.51
C VAL A 280 -0.65 -28.86 29.85
#